data_AF-A0A5M3MS39-F1
#
_entry.id   AF-A0A5M3MS39-F1
#
_cell.length_a   1.000
_cell.length_b   1.000
_cell.length_c   1.000
_cell.angle_alpha   90.00
_cell.angle_beta   90.00
_cell.angle_gamma   90.00
#
_symmetry.space_group_name_H-M   'P 1'
#
loop_
_entity.id
_entity.type
_entity.pdbx_description
1 polymer ?
#
loop_
_entity_poly.entity_id
_entity_poly.type
_entity_poly.pdbx_seq_one_letter_code
_entity_poly.pdbx_strand_id
1 'polypeptide(L)'
;MHSLAQVRINTLMYKAFYPRVSISSLPTETLLTIFKLVHKAVHPSRSSHAFLDFHSPATFPYSCAGVCCMWLDVLAMDRRFWARIIIHIDAPYVTRHVVNTFLATLRMRTIEIYVCYRGAPLMDPDIENRRILTAMECIRPHLSRCSNFTLKGLYRSSTVLASRFFDGVSAPEMNKLTSISVITDTDEPAQITTFYCPKMSQLEVDARSLADFVLAIDGRKEGESRSLAPVACRYRPPEIMDALSPKRFGDALIAGLS
;
A
#
# COMPACT_ATOMS: atom_id res chain seq x y z
N MET A 1 1.62 73.53 -40.40
CA MET A 1 1.09 73.73 -39.03
C MET A 1 0.29 72.49 -38.65
N HIS A 2 0.89 71.51 -37.96
CA HIS A 2 0.18 70.58 -37.08
C HIS A 2 1.19 70.05 -36.06
N SER A 3 0.94 70.39 -34.81
CA SER A 3 1.82 70.22 -33.66
C SER A 3 1.74 68.81 -33.10
N LEU A 4 2.91 68.24 -32.81
CA LEU A 4 3.14 67.04 -32.03
C LEU A 4 2.66 67.24 -30.58
N ALA A 5 1.95 66.25 -30.03
CA ALA A 5 1.80 66.06 -28.59
C ALA A 5 1.70 64.55 -28.29
N GLN A 6 2.86 63.88 -28.24
CA GLN A 6 2.99 62.51 -27.78
C GLN A 6 3.11 62.52 -26.24
N VAL A 7 2.02 62.23 -25.54
CA VAL A 7 2.03 62.05 -24.08
C VAL A 7 2.68 60.70 -23.77
N ARG A 8 3.95 60.74 -23.32
CA ARG A 8 4.62 59.58 -22.71
C ARG A 8 4.14 59.43 -21.26
N ILE A 9 3.26 58.46 -21.03
CA ILE A 9 2.93 58.00 -19.68
C ILE A 9 4.06 57.07 -19.23
N ASN A 10 5.01 57.63 -18.47
CA ASN A 10 6.01 56.85 -17.73
C ASN A 10 5.36 56.24 -16.49
N THR A 11 4.67 55.11 -16.64
CA THR A 11 4.27 54.27 -15.50
C THR A 11 5.50 53.47 -15.05
N LEU A 12 6.32 54.08 -14.19
CA LEU A 12 7.34 53.39 -13.41
C LEU A 12 6.65 52.43 -12.41
N MET A 13 6.32 51.24 -12.88
CA MET A 13 5.95 50.11 -12.02
C MET A 13 7.20 49.62 -11.27
N TYR A 14 7.49 50.22 -10.12
CA TYR A 14 8.29 49.57 -9.08
C TYR A 14 7.46 48.42 -8.49
N LYS A 15 7.43 47.27 -9.16
CA LYS A 15 7.07 46.02 -8.49
C LYS A 15 8.20 45.69 -7.52
N ALA A 16 8.03 46.03 -6.25
CA ALA A 16 8.87 45.52 -5.18
C ALA A 16 8.89 43.98 -5.29
N PHE A 17 10.04 43.44 -5.70
CA PHE A 17 10.31 42.01 -5.67
C PHE A 17 10.50 41.62 -4.21
N TYR A 18 9.39 41.42 -3.49
CA TYR A 18 9.46 40.74 -2.21
C TYR A 18 9.96 39.32 -2.52
N PRO A 19 11.11 38.90 -1.93
CA PRO A 19 11.60 37.55 -2.11
C PRO A 19 10.48 36.59 -1.69
N ARG A 20 10.10 35.68 -2.57
CA ARG A 20 9.11 34.65 -2.25
C ARG A 20 9.68 33.83 -1.10
N VAL A 21 9.10 33.97 0.09
CA VAL A 21 9.43 33.12 1.22
C VAL A 21 8.98 31.71 0.86
N SER A 22 9.95 30.79 0.74
CA SER A 22 9.66 29.39 0.46
C SER A 22 9.10 28.75 1.72
N ILE A 23 8.09 27.88 1.59
CA ILE A 23 7.61 27.06 2.71
C ILE A 23 8.73 26.17 3.30
N SER A 24 9.78 25.90 2.51
CA SER A 24 10.98 25.19 2.95
C SER A 24 11.80 25.95 3.99
N SER A 25 11.58 27.26 4.18
CA SER A 25 12.28 28.04 5.22
C SER A 25 11.55 28.05 6.57
N LEU A 26 10.39 27.38 6.68
CA LEU A 26 9.70 27.25 7.96
C LEU A 26 10.46 26.28 8.89
N PRO A 27 10.51 26.56 10.21
CA PRO A 27 10.98 25.58 11.19
C PRO A 27 10.17 24.28 11.12
N THR A 28 10.82 23.16 11.40
CA THR A 28 10.23 21.81 11.40
C THR A 28 8.98 21.73 12.29
N GLU A 29 9.01 22.37 13.46
CA GLU A 29 7.92 22.41 14.43
C GLU A 29 6.71 23.18 13.90
N THR A 30 6.96 24.26 13.16
CA THR A 30 5.91 25.05 12.51
C THR A 30 5.23 24.22 11.43
N LEU A 31 6.01 23.56 10.56
CA LEU A 31 5.47 22.69 9.51
C LEU A 31 4.69 21.50 10.10
N LEU A 32 5.21 20.88 11.17
CA LEU A 32 4.50 19.82 11.89
C LEU A 32 3.17 20.32 12.50
N THR A 33 3.16 21.53 13.04
CA THR A 33 1.94 22.14 13.58
C THR A 33 0.90 22.37 12.48
N ILE A 34 1.32 22.83 11.30
CA ILE A 34 0.45 22.95 10.13
C ILE A 34 -0.14 21.58 9.76
N PHE A 35 0.67 20.52 9.68
CA PHE A 35 0.16 19.17 9.37
C PHE A 35 -0.81 18.64 10.44
N LYS A 36 -0.60 18.94 11.72
CA LYS A 36 -1.58 18.60 12.78
C LYS A 36 -2.93 19.29 12.56
N LEU A 37 -2.93 20.55 12.12
CA LEU A 37 -4.15 21.28 11.79
C LEU A 37 -4.85 20.69 10.56
N VAL A 38 -4.10 20.37 9.50
CA VAL A 38 -4.63 19.69 8.30
C VAL A 38 -5.24 18.34 8.66
N HIS A 39 -4.53 17.52 9.44
CA HIS A 39 -5.02 16.23 9.91
C HIS A 39 -6.35 16.36 10.67
N LYS A 40 -6.44 17.35 11.57
CA LYS A 40 -7.67 17.63 12.35
C LYS A 40 -8.83 18.08 11.46
N ALA A 41 -8.55 18.86 10.41
CA ALA A 41 -9.57 19.32 9.47
C ALA A 41 -10.11 18.19 8.57
N VAL A 42 -9.23 17.28 8.14
CA VAL A 42 -9.60 16.14 7.25
C VAL A 42 -10.32 15.02 8.01
N HIS A 43 -10.16 14.93 9.35
CA HIS A 43 -10.83 13.95 10.20
C HIS A 43 -11.90 14.60 11.10
N PRO A 44 -12.99 15.15 10.55
CA PRO A 44 -14.09 15.65 11.37
C PRO A 44 -14.67 14.49 12.21
N SER A 45 -15.04 14.80 13.45
CA SER A 45 -15.44 13.85 14.48
C SER A 45 -16.45 12.78 14.01
N ARG A 46 -15.96 11.58 13.67
CA ARG A 46 -16.58 10.24 13.72
C ARG A 46 -17.99 9.98 13.17
N SER A 47 -18.74 10.96 12.67
CA SER A 47 -20.18 10.80 12.39
C SER A 47 -20.54 10.55 10.92
N SER A 48 -19.58 10.47 10.00
CA SER A 48 -19.89 10.12 8.60
C SER A 48 -18.96 9.01 8.10
N HIS A 49 -19.48 7.78 8.13
CA HIS A 49 -18.90 6.59 7.48
C HIS A 49 -19.06 6.66 5.95
N ALA A 50 -18.88 7.83 5.34
CA ALA A 50 -18.71 7.88 3.91
C ALA A 50 -17.51 6.99 3.58
N PHE A 51 -17.71 6.02 2.67
CA PHE A 51 -16.67 5.18 2.11
C PHE A 51 -15.69 6.08 1.34
N LEU A 52 -14.83 6.79 2.07
CA LEU A 52 -13.73 7.52 1.48
C LEU A 52 -12.86 6.48 0.79
N ASP A 53 -12.51 6.75 -0.46
CA ASP A 53 -11.50 5.99 -1.16
C ASP A 53 -10.16 6.20 -0.43
N PHE A 54 -9.91 5.34 0.56
CA PHE A 54 -8.72 5.38 1.39
C PHE A 54 -7.44 5.20 0.57
N HIS A 55 -7.54 4.76 -0.69
CA HIS A 55 -6.43 4.61 -1.61
C HIS A 55 -6.17 5.86 -2.45
N SER A 56 -6.96 6.92 -2.29
CA SER A 56 -6.69 8.17 -3.00
C SER A 56 -5.44 8.85 -2.43
N PRO A 57 -4.37 9.06 -3.23
CA PRO A 57 -3.17 9.76 -2.77
C PRO A 57 -3.38 11.26 -2.60
N ALA A 58 -4.57 11.78 -2.94
CA ALA A 58 -4.96 13.14 -2.57
C ALA A 58 -5.27 13.25 -1.07
N THR A 59 -5.43 12.13 -0.37
CA THR A 59 -5.72 12.10 1.07
C THR A 59 -4.48 12.40 1.90
N PHE A 60 -4.70 13.08 3.03
CA PHE A 60 -3.68 13.24 4.06
C PHE A 60 -3.39 11.87 4.72
N PRO A 61 -2.12 11.52 5.02
CA PRO A 61 -0.90 12.32 4.88
C PRO A 61 -0.21 12.23 3.51
N TYR A 62 -0.67 11.36 2.61
CA TYR A 62 0.03 11.02 1.36
C TYR A 62 0.20 12.21 0.41
N SER A 63 -0.82 13.07 0.28
CA SER A 63 -0.74 14.25 -0.58
C SER A 63 0.35 15.21 -0.13
N CYS A 64 0.54 15.37 1.18
CA CYS A 64 1.61 16.18 1.75
C CYS A 64 2.98 15.46 1.67
N ALA A 65 3.03 14.16 1.95
CA ALA A 65 4.26 13.37 1.88
C ALA A 65 4.87 13.33 0.47
N GLY A 66 4.03 13.37 -0.57
CA GLY A 66 4.47 13.38 -1.96
C GLY A 66 5.06 14.71 -2.46
N VAL A 67 5.05 15.78 -1.65
CA VAL A 67 5.54 17.11 -2.06
C VAL A 67 7.07 17.15 -2.13
N CYS A 68 7.76 16.73 -1.06
CA CYS A 68 9.22 16.61 -1.01
C CYS A 68 9.66 15.75 0.19
N CYS A 69 10.93 15.31 0.20
CA CYS A 69 11.48 14.47 1.28
C CYS A 69 11.40 15.16 2.65
N MET A 70 11.63 16.47 2.73
CA MET A 70 11.50 17.22 3.98
C MET A 70 10.08 17.11 4.57
N TRP A 71 9.04 17.22 3.73
CA TRP A 71 7.65 17.12 4.20
C TRP A 71 7.33 15.70 4.68
N LEU A 72 7.81 14.70 3.95
CA LEU A 72 7.74 13.29 4.35
C LEU A 72 8.38 13.09 5.73
N ASP A 73 9.61 13.58 5.94
CA ASP A 73 10.34 13.44 7.20
C ASP A 73 9.61 14.12 8.36
N VAL A 74 9.06 15.33 8.15
CA VAL A 74 8.27 16.04 9.16
C VAL A 74 6.97 15.28 9.48
N LEU A 75 6.26 14.78 8.48
CA LEU A 75 5.06 13.94 8.71
C LEU A 75 5.41 12.65 9.44
N ALA A 76 6.60 12.09 9.20
CA ALA A 76 7.08 10.89 9.84
C ALA A 76 7.34 11.06 11.35
N MET A 77 7.48 12.30 11.83
CA MET A 77 7.65 12.61 13.26
C MET A 77 6.38 12.36 14.09
N ASP A 78 5.19 12.33 13.48
CA ASP A 78 3.93 12.09 14.19
C ASP A 78 3.20 10.85 13.67
N ARG A 79 3.37 9.74 14.39
CA ARG A 79 2.75 8.44 14.09
C ARG A 79 1.22 8.48 13.96
N ARG A 80 0.54 9.51 14.49
CA ARG A 80 -0.93 9.61 14.39
C ARG A 80 -1.40 9.78 12.95
N PHE A 81 -0.54 10.30 12.08
CA PHE A 81 -0.83 10.47 10.66
C PHE A 81 -0.84 9.14 9.90
N TRP A 82 -0.21 8.10 10.45
CA TRP A 82 0.16 6.88 9.72
C TRP A 82 -0.58 5.64 10.24
N ALA A 83 -1.91 5.69 10.41
CA ALA A 83 -2.67 4.51 10.85
C ALA A 83 -2.58 3.33 9.86
N ARG A 84 -2.33 3.63 8.59
CA ARG A 84 -2.22 2.69 7.47
C ARG A 84 -1.05 3.11 6.61
N ILE A 85 -0.35 2.13 6.03
CA ILE A 85 0.72 2.36 5.05
C ILE A 85 0.21 1.97 3.67
N ILE A 86 0.23 2.90 2.73
CA ILE A 86 -0.18 2.72 1.35
C ILE A 86 1.01 2.97 0.45
N ILE A 87 1.40 1.94 -0.30
CA ILE A 87 2.50 1.97 -1.25
C ILE A 87 1.89 1.91 -2.65
N HIS A 88 1.90 3.04 -3.34
CA HIS A 88 1.44 3.15 -4.71
C HIS A 88 2.52 2.66 -5.66
N ILE A 89 2.43 1.44 -6.16
CA ILE A 89 3.49 0.82 -6.97
C ILE A 89 3.69 1.52 -8.31
N ASP A 90 2.72 2.29 -8.81
CA ASP A 90 2.85 3.15 -9.98
C ASP A 90 3.55 4.49 -9.71
N ALA A 91 3.65 4.91 -8.45
CA ALA A 91 4.28 6.17 -8.12
C ALA A 91 5.80 6.14 -8.27
N PRO A 92 6.43 7.22 -8.77
CA PRO A 92 7.88 7.29 -8.95
C PRO A 92 8.65 7.34 -7.61
N TYR A 93 7.96 7.52 -6.48
CA TYR A 93 8.57 7.65 -5.15
C TYR A 93 8.67 6.33 -4.37
N VAL A 94 8.30 5.17 -4.94
CA VAL A 94 8.49 3.86 -4.28
C VAL A 94 9.97 3.49 -4.28
N THR A 95 10.71 4.16 -3.40
CA THR A 95 12.10 3.88 -3.10
C THR A 95 12.18 3.21 -1.73
N ARG A 96 13.24 2.43 -1.52
CA ARG A 96 13.52 1.80 -0.22
C ARG A 96 13.54 2.82 0.91
N HIS A 97 14.09 4.02 0.68
CA HIS A 97 14.13 5.10 1.66
C HIS A 97 12.72 5.51 2.11
N VAL A 98 11.83 5.84 1.16
CA VAL A 98 10.47 6.28 1.47
C VAL A 98 9.67 5.20 2.21
N VAL A 99 9.73 3.95 1.73
CA VAL A 99 9.01 2.83 2.36
C VAL A 99 9.53 2.56 3.79
N ASN A 100 10.86 2.58 3.98
CA ASN A 100 11.45 2.43 5.30
C ASN A 100 11.11 3.59 6.24
N THR A 101 11.07 4.83 5.73
CA THR A 101 10.66 5.99 6.51
C THR A 101 9.25 5.79 7.04
N PHE A 102 8.28 5.41 6.19
CA PHE A 102 6.92 5.10 6.63
C PHE A 102 6.88 3.99 7.69
N LEU A 103 7.54 2.86 7.44
CA LEU A 103 7.52 1.71 8.35
C LEU A 103 8.22 2.00 9.69
N ALA A 104 9.25 2.85 9.69
CA ALA A 104 9.97 3.27 10.88
C ALA A 104 9.13 4.15 11.81
N THR A 105 8.11 4.87 11.31
CA THR A 105 7.24 5.71 12.16
C THR A 105 6.33 4.91 13.09
N LEU A 106 6.07 3.64 12.77
CA LEU A 106 5.05 2.82 13.43
C LEU A 106 5.58 1.88 14.52
N ARG A 107 6.69 2.25 15.18
CA ARG A 107 7.27 1.41 16.24
C ARG A 107 6.22 1.04 17.30
N MET A 108 6.13 -0.27 17.60
CA MET A 108 5.29 -0.87 18.64
C MET A 108 3.77 -0.93 18.41
N ARG A 109 3.25 -0.69 17.20
CA ARG A 109 1.82 -0.83 16.92
C ARG A 109 1.55 -1.86 15.83
N THR A 110 0.34 -2.40 15.88
CA THR A 110 -0.25 -3.15 14.77
C THR A 110 -0.42 -2.22 13.58
N ILE A 111 -0.10 -2.70 12.38
CA ILE A 111 -0.09 -1.89 11.15
C ILE A 111 -0.96 -2.53 10.06
N GLU A 112 -1.56 -1.69 9.23
CA GLU A 112 -2.23 -2.11 8.00
C GLU A 112 -1.38 -1.68 6.80
N ILE A 113 -1.14 -2.60 5.88
CA ILE A 113 -0.29 -2.38 4.71
C ILE A 113 -1.09 -2.64 3.45
N TYR A 114 -1.06 -1.67 2.54
CA TYR A 114 -1.69 -1.71 1.24
C TYR A 114 -0.64 -1.44 0.16
N VAL A 115 -0.51 -2.36 -0.79
CA VAL A 115 0.35 -2.24 -1.97
C VAL A 115 -0.57 -2.30 -3.18
N CYS A 116 -0.72 -1.18 -3.88
CA CYS A 116 -1.72 -1.04 -4.95
C CYS A 116 -1.33 0.03 -5.97
N TYR A 117 -2.12 0.19 -7.01
CA TYR A 117 -2.02 1.31 -7.95
C TYR A 117 -2.80 2.53 -7.47
N ARG A 118 -2.37 3.73 -7.89
CA ARG A 118 -3.14 4.98 -7.75
C ARG A 118 -4.24 5.10 -8.80
N GLY A 119 -3.99 4.61 -10.01
CA GLY A 119 -4.87 4.79 -11.17
C GLY A 119 -5.02 3.55 -12.04
N ALA A 120 -5.49 3.74 -13.28
CA ALA A 120 -5.58 2.65 -14.25
C ALA A 120 -4.18 2.09 -14.54
N PRO A 121 -3.92 0.80 -14.25
CA PRO A 121 -2.58 0.24 -14.31
C PRO A 121 -2.15 0.03 -15.76
N LEU A 122 -1.10 0.74 -16.17
CA LEU A 122 -0.37 0.52 -17.43
C LEU A 122 1.10 0.44 -17.05
N MET A 123 1.53 -0.75 -16.63
CA MET A 123 2.91 -1.02 -16.23
C MET A 123 3.37 -2.31 -16.88
N ASP A 124 4.64 -2.34 -17.29
CA ASP A 124 5.29 -3.56 -17.76
C ASP A 124 5.49 -4.56 -16.59
N PRO A 125 5.27 -5.87 -16.77
CA PRO A 125 5.36 -6.85 -15.70
C PRO A 125 6.73 -6.87 -15.00
N ASP A 126 7.84 -6.66 -15.71
CA ASP A 126 9.17 -6.64 -15.09
C ASP A 126 9.36 -5.41 -14.19
N ILE A 127 8.76 -4.28 -14.58
CA ILE A 127 8.76 -3.06 -13.76
C ILE A 127 7.89 -3.28 -12.51
N GLU A 128 6.70 -3.88 -12.67
CA GLU A 128 5.82 -4.18 -11.53
C GLU A 128 6.53 -5.12 -10.54
N ASN A 129 7.06 -6.23 -11.04
CA ASN A 129 7.81 -7.22 -10.26
C ASN A 129 8.95 -6.57 -9.46
N ARG A 130 9.73 -5.69 -10.10
CA ARG A 130 10.85 -4.99 -9.43
C ARG A 130 10.38 -4.06 -8.31
N ARG A 131 9.27 -3.35 -8.51
CA ARG A 131 8.72 -2.42 -7.51
C ARG A 131 8.07 -3.16 -6.34
N ILE A 132 7.32 -4.23 -6.62
CA ILE A 132 6.77 -5.11 -5.58
C ILE A 132 7.89 -5.78 -4.81
N LEU A 133 8.93 -6.27 -5.48
CA LEU A 133 10.10 -6.83 -4.83
C LEU A 133 10.72 -5.83 -3.83
N THR A 134 10.97 -4.60 -4.30
CA THR A 134 11.52 -3.53 -3.47
C THR A 134 10.63 -3.24 -2.26
N ALA A 135 9.32 -3.17 -2.45
CA ALA A 135 8.36 -2.93 -1.37
C ALA A 135 8.35 -4.09 -0.36
N MET A 136 8.28 -5.34 -0.84
CA MET A 136 8.20 -6.52 0.00
C MET A 136 9.46 -6.77 0.82
N GLU A 137 10.65 -6.45 0.28
CA GLU A 137 11.90 -6.46 1.05
C GLU A 137 11.87 -5.51 2.25
N CYS A 138 11.25 -4.34 2.08
CA CYS A 138 11.08 -3.39 3.16
C CYS A 138 9.97 -3.81 4.14
N ILE A 139 8.89 -4.43 3.64
CA ILE A 139 7.73 -4.83 4.44
C ILE A 139 8.02 -6.06 5.30
N ARG A 140 8.77 -7.06 4.79
CA ARG A 140 8.96 -8.36 5.43
C ARG A 140 9.29 -8.28 6.93
N PRO A 141 10.24 -7.43 7.40
CA PRO A 141 10.57 -7.32 8.82
C PRO A 141 9.41 -6.85 9.72
N HIS A 142 8.33 -6.34 9.12
CA HIS A 142 7.18 -5.77 9.81
C HIS A 142 5.91 -6.62 9.68
N LEU A 143 5.95 -7.76 8.98
CA LEU A 143 4.79 -8.64 8.84
C LEU A 143 4.30 -9.21 10.18
N SER A 144 5.20 -9.39 11.16
CA SER A 144 4.86 -9.87 12.51
C SER A 144 3.87 -9.00 13.26
N ARG A 145 3.83 -7.70 12.93
CA ARG A 145 2.92 -6.71 13.51
C ARG A 145 1.84 -6.24 12.53
N CYS A 146 1.75 -6.85 11.35
CA CYS A 146 0.76 -6.46 10.35
C CYS A 146 -0.58 -7.12 10.69
N SER A 147 -1.66 -6.35 10.86
CA SER A 147 -3.02 -6.92 11.00
C SER A 147 -3.66 -7.23 9.67
N ASN A 148 -3.50 -6.31 8.72
CA ASN A 148 -4.15 -6.38 7.42
C ASN A 148 -3.09 -6.13 6.35
N PHE A 149 -2.86 -7.13 5.52
CA PHE A 149 -2.01 -6.99 4.33
C PHE A 149 -2.87 -7.07 3.08
N THR A 150 -2.68 -6.13 2.17
CA THR A 150 -3.37 -6.12 0.87
C THR A 150 -2.39 -5.81 -0.24
N LEU A 151 -2.23 -6.74 -1.17
CA LEU A 151 -1.54 -6.56 -2.44
C LEU A 151 -2.58 -6.65 -3.57
N LYS A 152 -2.69 -5.57 -4.35
CA LYS A 152 -3.49 -5.51 -5.58
C LYS A 152 -2.57 -5.21 -6.74
N GLY A 153 -2.07 -6.26 -7.38
CA GLY A 153 -1.21 -6.18 -8.55
C GLY A 153 -2.00 -6.17 -9.86
N LEU A 154 -1.33 -5.84 -10.95
CA LEU A 154 -1.84 -6.02 -12.31
C LEU A 154 -1.60 -7.47 -12.75
N TYR A 155 -0.40 -8.00 -12.53
CA TYR A 155 0.01 -9.34 -12.98
C TYR A 155 0.00 -10.36 -11.82
N ARG A 156 -0.23 -11.63 -12.14
CA ARG A 156 -0.16 -12.73 -11.17
C ARG A 156 1.29 -13.07 -10.83
N SER A 157 2.21 -12.92 -11.77
CA SER A 157 3.65 -13.12 -11.51
C SER A 157 4.13 -12.28 -10.32
N SER A 158 3.62 -11.06 -10.20
CA SER A 158 3.82 -10.17 -9.05
C SER A 158 3.28 -10.68 -7.72
N THR A 159 2.08 -11.27 -7.69
CA THR A 159 1.50 -11.80 -6.45
C THR A 159 2.19 -13.11 -6.03
N VAL A 160 2.55 -13.96 -6.99
CA VAL A 160 3.38 -15.14 -6.77
C VAL A 160 4.76 -14.73 -6.25
N LEU A 161 5.40 -13.73 -6.85
CA LEU A 161 6.68 -13.20 -6.38
C LEU A 161 6.59 -12.67 -4.94
N ALA A 162 5.51 -11.98 -4.59
CA ALA A 162 5.30 -11.48 -3.23
C ALA A 162 5.09 -12.61 -2.20
N SER A 163 4.52 -13.75 -2.62
CA SER A 163 4.20 -14.87 -1.72
C SER A 163 5.42 -15.43 -0.97
N ARG A 164 6.61 -15.43 -1.61
CA ARG A 164 7.88 -15.89 -1.00
C ARG A 164 8.32 -15.10 0.23
N PHE A 165 7.77 -13.90 0.42
CA PHE A 165 8.08 -13.06 1.58
C PHE A 165 7.27 -13.45 2.82
N PHE A 166 6.24 -14.30 2.67
CA PHE A 166 5.49 -14.87 3.78
C PHE A 166 6.05 -16.24 4.22
N ASP A 167 6.88 -16.87 3.40
CA ASP A 167 7.48 -18.16 3.72
C ASP A 167 8.38 -18.09 4.96
N GLY A 168 8.11 -18.97 5.92
CA GLY A 168 8.77 -19.02 7.23
C GLY A 168 8.47 -17.83 8.13
N VAL A 169 7.48 -16.98 7.79
CA VAL A 169 7.14 -15.79 8.58
C VAL A 169 6.15 -16.13 9.68
N SER A 170 6.38 -15.55 10.87
CA SER A 170 5.43 -15.49 11.96
C SER A 170 4.70 -14.14 11.95
N ALA A 171 3.40 -14.16 11.67
CA ALA A 171 2.50 -13.02 11.60
C ALA A 171 1.36 -13.15 12.61
N PRO A 172 1.65 -13.14 13.94
CA PRO A 172 0.65 -13.41 14.98
C PRO A 172 -0.49 -12.39 15.03
N GLU A 173 -0.28 -11.17 14.54
CA GLU A 173 -1.30 -10.12 14.51
C GLU A 173 -2.14 -10.12 13.24
N MET A 174 -1.75 -10.88 12.20
CA MET A 174 -2.40 -10.82 10.91
C MET A 174 -3.76 -11.52 10.96
N ASN A 175 -4.78 -10.76 10.59
CA ASN A 175 -6.19 -11.14 10.57
C ASN A 175 -6.72 -11.23 9.14
N LYS A 176 -6.18 -10.42 8.24
CA LYS A 176 -6.57 -10.40 6.82
C LYS A 176 -5.34 -10.38 5.92
N LEU A 177 -5.34 -11.27 4.94
CA LEU A 177 -4.43 -11.25 3.81
C LEU A 177 -5.24 -11.20 2.51
N THR A 178 -5.03 -10.16 1.71
CA THR A 178 -5.53 -10.06 0.34
C THR A 178 -4.33 -9.99 -0.60
N SER A 179 -4.24 -10.88 -1.58
CA SER A 179 -3.21 -10.85 -2.63
C SER A 179 -3.84 -11.26 -3.96
N ILE A 180 -4.22 -10.26 -4.75
CA ILE A 180 -5.00 -10.46 -5.99
C ILE A 180 -4.36 -9.73 -7.16
N SER A 181 -4.56 -10.27 -8.36
CA SER A 181 -4.15 -9.66 -9.62
C SER A 181 -5.29 -9.63 -10.64
N VAL A 182 -5.15 -8.79 -11.66
CA VAL A 182 -6.15 -8.66 -12.74
C VAL A 182 -5.83 -9.59 -13.92
N ILE A 183 -4.55 -9.70 -14.26
CA ILE A 183 -4.03 -10.51 -15.37
C ILE A 183 -3.38 -11.76 -14.78
N THR A 184 -3.76 -12.93 -15.31
CA THR A 184 -3.17 -14.23 -14.97
C THR A 184 -2.08 -14.57 -15.99
N ASP A 185 -0.89 -13.98 -15.85
CA ASP A 185 0.24 -14.12 -16.78
C ASP A 185 1.17 -15.32 -16.47
N THR A 186 0.94 -16.02 -15.37
CA THR A 186 1.71 -17.21 -14.97
C THR A 186 0.81 -18.21 -14.24
N ASP A 187 1.15 -19.50 -14.31
CA ASP A 187 0.55 -20.61 -13.57
C ASP A 187 1.43 -21.12 -12.41
N GLU A 188 2.57 -20.45 -12.16
CA GLU A 188 3.50 -20.82 -11.10
C GLU A 188 2.78 -20.90 -9.74
N PRO A 189 3.07 -21.92 -8.91
CA PRO A 189 2.51 -22.00 -7.57
C PRO A 189 3.01 -20.85 -6.70
N ALA A 190 2.24 -20.49 -5.67
CA ALA A 190 2.74 -19.56 -4.66
C ALA A 190 3.95 -20.20 -3.96
N GLN A 191 5.00 -19.42 -3.75
CA GLN A 191 6.28 -19.85 -3.17
C GLN A 191 6.19 -19.79 -1.63
N ILE A 192 5.25 -20.53 -1.05
CA ILE A 192 5.00 -20.54 0.39
C ILE A 192 4.84 -21.98 0.88
N THR A 193 5.59 -22.33 1.91
CA THR A 193 5.60 -23.67 2.53
C THR A 193 5.10 -23.61 3.97
N THR A 194 5.49 -22.55 4.70
CA THR A 194 5.09 -22.35 6.09
C THR A 194 4.74 -20.89 6.32
N PHE A 195 3.65 -20.64 7.03
CA PHE A 195 3.21 -19.30 7.39
C PHE A 195 2.42 -19.33 8.70
N TYR A 196 3.03 -18.88 9.78
CA TYR A 196 2.39 -18.92 11.10
C TYR A 196 1.51 -17.69 11.30
N CYS A 197 0.19 -17.88 11.28
CA CYS A 197 -0.78 -16.78 11.33
C CYS A 197 -2.05 -17.15 12.11
N PRO A 198 -1.98 -17.33 13.44
CA PRO A 198 -3.06 -17.88 14.26
C PRO A 198 -4.34 -17.03 14.25
N LYS A 199 -4.24 -15.71 14.05
CA LYS A 199 -5.39 -14.80 14.04
C LYS A 199 -6.06 -14.66 12.67
N MET A 200 -5.59 -15.37 11.64
CA MET A 200 -6.11 -15.22 10.27
C MET A 200 -7.61 -15.57 10.23
N SER A 201 -8.45 -14.61 9.89
CA SER A 201 -9.88 -14.83 9.67
C SER A 201 -10.30 -14.64 8.23
N GLN A 202 -9.54 -13.87 7.44
CA GLN A 202 -9.87 -13.62 6.03
C GLN A 202 -8.64 -13.84 5.14
N LEU A 203 -8.78 -14.72 4.16
CA LEU A 203 -7.78 -14.97 3.13
C LEU A 203 -8.41 -14.77 1.76
N GLU A 204 -7.95 -13.77 1.01
CA GLU A 204 -8.46 -13.44 -0.32
C GLU A 204 -7.32 -13.49 -1.33
N VAL A 205 -7.28 -14.53 -2.15
CA VAL A 205 -6.23 -14.75 -3.14
C VAL A 205 -6.84 -15.39 -4.39
N ASP A 206 -6.09 -15.46 -5.50
CA ASP A 206 -6.54 -16.21 -6.67
C ASP A 206 -6.69 -17.70 -6.34
N ALA A 207 -7.60 -18.39 -7.05
CA ALA A 207 -7.93 -19.79 -6.76
C ALA A 207 -6.73 -20.75 -6.76
N ARG A 208 -5.70 -20.49 -7.59
CA ARG A 208 -4.49 -21.31 -7.63
C ARG A 208 -3.66 -21.12 -6.37
N SER A 209 -3.39 -19.87 -5.99
CA SER A 209 -2.63 -19.54 -4.78
C SER A 209 -3.38 -19.87 -3.49
N LEU A 210 -4.72 -19.94 -3.51
CA LEU A 210 -5.51 -20.28 -2.31
C LEU A 210 -5.11 -21.62 -1.71
N ALA A 211 -4.94 -22.65 -2.55
CA ALA A 211 -4.55 -23.97 -2.08
C ALA A 211 -3.18 -23.94 -1.39
N ASP A 212 -2.23 -23.20 -1.96
CA ASP A 212 -0.87 -23.07 -1.42
C ASP A 212 -0.87 -22.36 -0.07
N PHE A 213 -1.59 -21.25 0.06
CA PHE A 213 -1.70 -20.52 1.33
C PHE A 213 -2.41 -21.34 2.41
N VAL A 214 -3.52 -22.01 2.09
CA VAL A 214 -4.25 -22.78 3.10
C VAL A 214 -3.41 -23.95 3.62
N LEU A 215 -2.67 -24.63 2.74
CA LEU A 215 -1.78 -25.72 3.15
C LEU A 215 -0.54 -25.23 3.92
N ALA A 216 -0.08 -24.01 3.65
CA ALA A 216 1.08 -23.43 4.32
C ALA A 216 0.76 -22.76 5.68
N ILE A 217 -0.50 -22.37 5.92
CA ILE A 217 -0.89 -21.70 7.17
C ILE A 217 -0.84 -22.70 8.33
N ASP A 218 0.10 -22.47 9.24
CA ASP A 218 0.27 -23.25 10.46
C ASP A 218 -0.18 -22.44 11.70
N GLY A 219 -0.42 -23.14 12.81
CA GLY A 219 -0.69 -22.53 14.11
C GLY A 219 -2.16 -22.41 14.49
N ARG A 220 -3.09 -22.98 13.71
CA ARG A 220 -4.47 -23.22 14.18
C ARG A 220 -4.43 -24.37 15.17
N LYS A 221 -4.38 -24.05 16.46
CA LYS A 221 -4.57 -25.07 17.50
C LYS A 221 -6.00 -25.59 17.40
N GLU A 222 -6.16 -26.91 17.41
CA GLU A 222 -7.45 -27.58 17.61
C GLU A 222 -8.14 -26.93 18.83
N GLY A 223 -9.21 -26.17 18.60
CA GLY A 223 -10.01 -25.53 19.65
C GLY A 223 -10.22 -24.02 19.57
N GLU A 224 -9.45 -23.27 18.77
CA GLU A 224 -9.75 -21.85 18.53
C GLU A 224 -10.69 -21.69 17.32
N SER A 225 -12.00 -21.56 17.58
CA SER A 225 -13.10 -21.58 16.60
C SER A 225 -13.16 -20.40 15.60
N ARG A 226 -12.05 -19.73 15.28
CA ARG A 226 -12.07 -18.70 14.22
C ARG A 226 -11.99 -19.38 12.85
N SER A 227 -13.17 -19.65 12.29
CA SER A 227 -13.32 -20.12 10.91
C SER A 227 -12.57 -19.18 9.96
N LEU A 228 -11.71 -19.74 9.11
CA LEU A 228 -11.13 -19.02 7.99
C LEU A 228 -12.26 -18.74 6.99
N ALA A 229 -12.38 -17.51 6.53
CA ALA A 229 -13.20 -17.17 5.37
C ALA A 229 -12.30 -17.07 4.12
N PRO A 230 -12.02 -18.20 3.43
CA PRO A 230 -11.31 -18.17 2.17
C PRO A 230 -12.19 -17.56 1.09
N VAL A 231 -11.64 -16.61 0.35
CA VAL A 231 -12.26 -15.99 -0.83
C VAL A 231 -11.33 -16.25 -2.01
N ALA A 232 -11.79 -17.10 -2.93
CA ALA A 232 -11.06 -17.41 -4.15
C ALA A 232 -11.45 -16.40 -5.24
N CYS A 233 -10.50 -15.58 -5.68
CA CYS A 233 -10.68 -14.69 -6.81
C CYS A 233 -10.51 -15.44 -8.16
N ARG A 234 -11.02 -14.83 -9.22
CA ARG A 234 -11.03 -15.38 -10.58
C ARG A 234 -9.59 -15.69 -11.03
N TYR A 235 -9.34 -16.94 -11.41
CA TYR A 235 -8.10 -17.41 -12.03
C TYR A 235 -8.41 -17.81 -13.49
N ARG A 236 -7.79 -17.13 -14.46
CA ARG A 236 -8.04 -17.34 -15.90
C ARG A 236 -6.75 -17.22 -16.71
N PRO A 237 -5.93 -18.28 -16.78
CA PRO A 237 -4.72 -18.26 -17.60
C PRO A 237 -5.09 -18.09 -19.10
N PRO A 238 -4.27 -17.38 -19.88
CA PRO A 238 -4.53 -17.08 -21.30
C PRO A 238 -4.44 -18.31 -22.23
N GLU A 239 -3.80 -19.40 -21.79
CA GLU A 239 -3.59 -20.62 -22.58
C GLU A 239 -4.02 -21.89 -21.81
N ILE A 240 -3.91 -23.06 -22.45
CA ILE A 240 -4.05 -24.40 -21.84
C ILE A 240 -2.85 -24.63 -20.90
N MET A 241 -2.76 -23.85 -19.84
CA MET A 241 -1.85 -24.08 -18.73
C MET A 241 -2.43 -25.17 -17.82
N ASP A 242 -1.59 -25.83 -17.03
CA ASP A 242 -2.02 -26.89 -16.11
C ASP A 242 -3.12 -26.39 -15.17
N ALA A 243 -4.36 -26.74 -15.51
CA ALA A 243 -5.52 -26.32 -14.77
C ALA A 243 -5.38 -26.77 -13.31
N LEU A 244 -5.86 -25.92 -12.39
CA LEU A 244 -5.89 -26.27 -10.98
C LEU A 244 -6.62 -27.61 -10.80
N SER A 245 -5.93 -28.60 -10.24
CA SER A 245 -6.52 -29.91 -9.96
C SER A 245 -7.74 -29.72 -9.03
N PRO A 246 -8.95 -30.14 -9.45
CA PRO A 246 -10.15 -30.02 -8.62
C PRO A 246 -9.98 -30.71 -7.25
N LYS A 247 -9.23 -31.82 -7.23
CA LYS A 247 -8.90 -32.55 -5.99
C LYS A 247 -8.09 -31.68 -5.03
N ARG A 248 -6.97 -31.10 -5.50
CA ARG A 248 -6.11 -30.25 -4.65
C ARG A 248 -6.86 -29.03 -4.11
N PHE A 249 -7.72 -28.42 -4.92
CA PHE A 249 -8.55 -27.31 -4.48
C PHE A 249 -9.59 -27.75 -3.43
N GLY A 250 -10.23 -28.90 -3.63
CA GLY A 250 -11.16 -29.49 -2.66
C GLY A 250 -10.47 -29.80 -1.33
N ASP A 251 -9.29 -30.42 -1.36
CA ASP A 251 -8.49 -30.73 -0.18
C ASP A 251 -8.15 -29.45 0.60
N ALA A 252 -7.78 -28.37 -0.09
CA ALA A 252 -7.53 -27.08 0.53
C ALA A 252 -8.78 -26.45 1.16
N LEU A 253 -9.94 -26.53 0.51
CA LEU A 253 -11.18 -26.01 1.10
C LEU A 253 -11.58 -26.77 2.38
N ILE A 254 -11.43 -28.09 2.38
CA ILE A 254 -11.70 -28.93 3.56
C ILE A 254 -10.75 -28.55 4.70
N ALA A 255 -9.46 -28.40 4.40
CA ALA A 255 -8.46 -27.99 5.39
C ALA A 255 -8.72 -26.59 5.96
N GLY A 256 -9.19 -25.64 5.15
CA GLY A 256 -9.49 -24.28 5.62
C GLY A 256 -10.78 -24.15 6.45
N LEU A 257 -11.72 -25.10 6.31
CA LEU A 257 -12.98 -25.12 7.03
C LEU A 257 -12.93 -25.91 8.35
N SER A 258 -11.91 -26.76 8.52
CA SER A 258 -11.66 -27.56 9.73
C SER A 258 -10.98 -26.73 10.80
#